data_AF-A0A6C0LC29-F1
#
_entry.id   AF-A0A6C0LC29-F1
#
_cell.length_a   1.000
_cell.length_b   1.000
_cell.length_c   1.000
_cell.angle_alpha   90.00
_cell.angle_beta   90.00
_cell.angle_gamma   90.00
#
_symmetry.space_group_name_H-M   'P 1'
#
loop_
_entity.id
_entity.type
_entity.pdbx_description
1 polymer ?
#
loop_
_entity_poly.entity_id
_entity_poly.type
_entity_poly.pdbx_seq_one_letter_code
_entity_poly.pdbx_strand_id
1 'polypeptide(L)'
;MESSIIYLFSAFLGGVVVKWYDDLCDNEKLAGFKTDFLMELLKGLHFIIFTALSLNEPLFFIINYAANFIQSFTSKEAWYKPYENSLLYSFLFLGLLVDYTKIKPFGRIKEYVFLILFLLSFTLEPLIISSEYSLLKLISRLYLLACSIYCLYILPQMSNTLRYIFIYMGGYCLASAIVQYYSLFIHIDDKSKNTITETITEPIKKEKDRKKKRLKKRKIEKKKD
;
A
#
# COMPACT_ATOMS: atom_id res chain seq x y z
N MET A 1 -16.55 -24.63 -10.80
CA MET A 1 -15.14 -24.60 -10.33
C MET A 1 -14.44 -23.35 -10.84
N GLU A 2 -14.61 -23.01 -12.13
CA GLU A 2 -14.05 -21.79 -12.77
C GLU A 2 -14.48 -20.47 -12.09
N SER A 3 -15.75 -20.34 -11.70
CA SER A 3 -16.23 -19.14 -10.99
C SER A 3 -15.47 -18.87 -9.69
N SER A 4 -15.04 -19.92 -8.97
CA SER A 4 -14.28 -19.76 -7.74
C SER A 4 -12.90 -19.15 -7.99
N ILE A 5 -12.22 -19.50 -9.09
CA ILE A 5 -10.87 -19.02 -9.40
C ILE A 5 -10.89 -17.52 -9.72
N ILE A 6 -11.88 -17.08 -10.49
CA ILE A 6 -12.03 -15.66 -10.85
C ILE A 6 -12.14 -14.80 -9.59
N TYR A 7 -13.00 -15.17 -8.64
CA TYR A 7 -13.14 -14.41 -7.39
C TYR A 7 -11.89 -14.47 -6.50
N LEU A 8 -11.15 -15.59 -6.47
CA LEU A 8 -9.87 -15.64 -5.74
C LEU A 8 -8.85 -14.68 -6.37
N PHE A 9 -8.75 -14.66 -7.70
CA PHE A 9 -7.89 -13.72 -8.41
C PHE A 9 -8.34 -12.27 -8.20
N SER A 10 -9.65 -12.00 -8.25
CA SER A 10 -10.21 -10.68 -7.94
C SER A 10 -9.87 -10.26 -6.52
N ALA A 11 -9.98 -11.14 -5.52
CA ALA A 11 -9.58 -10.83 -4.15
C ALA A 11 -8.11 -10.41 -4.07
N PHE A 12 -7.21 -11.17 -4.71
CA PHE A 12 -5.79 -10.86 -4.75
C PHE A 12 -5.53 -9.49 -5.39
N LEU A 13 -6.13 -9.26 -6.56
CA LEU A 13 -6.00 -8.01 -7.30
C LEU A 13 -6.56 -6.83 -6.51
N GLY A 14 -7.67 -7.01 -5.80
CA GLY A 14 -8.25 -5.98 -4.93
C GLY A 14 -7.27 -5.54 -3.86
N GLY A 15 -6.60 -6.48 -3.20
CA GLY A 15 -5.56 -6.19 -2.22
C GLY A 15 -4.37 -5.44 -2.79
N VAL A 16 -3.91 -5.83 -3.98
CA VAL A 16 -2.82 -5.12 -4.69
C VAL A 16 -3.24 -3.69 -5.05
N VAL A 17 -4.42 -3.53 -5.65
CA VAL A 17 -4.92 -2.24 -6.14
C VAL A 17 -5.12 -1.26 -5.00
N VAL A 18 -5.74 -1.68 -3.89
CA VAL A 18 -5.95 -0.77 -2.74
C VAL A 18 -4.60 -0.31 -2.18
N LYS A 19 -3.62 -1.21 -2.06
CA LYS A 19 -2.33 -0.84 -1.49
C LYS A 19 -1.53 0.06 -2.42
N TRP A 20 -1.55 -0.20 -3.73
CA TRP A 20 -0.93 0.71 -4.70
C TRP A 20 -1.57 2.09 -4.68
N TYR A 21 -2.90 2.17 -4.53
CA TYR A 21 -3.57 3.45 -4.36
C TYR A 21 -3.06 4.18 -3.12
N ASP A 22 -3.07 3.51 -1.95
CA ASP A 22 -2.62 4.10 -0.69
C ASP A 22 -1.16 4.58 -0.80
N ASP A 23 -0.28 3.74 -1.32
CA ASP A 23 1.14 4.06 -1.46
C ASP A 23 1.40 5.20 -2.45
N LEU A 24 0.66 5.30 -3.57
CA LEU A 24 0.78 6.42 -4.50
C LEU A 24 0.22 7.74 -3.92
N CYS A 25 -0.74 7.65 -3.01
CA CYS A 25 -1.26 8.81 -2.27
C CYS A 25 -0.24 9.32 -1.25
N ASP A 26 0.35 8.41 -0.49
CA ASP A 26 1.04 8.73 0.76
C ASP A 26 2.57 8.73 0.66
N ASN A 27 3.13 8.14 -0.39
CA ASN A 27 4.56 8.05 -0.57
C ASN A 27 5.09 9.11 -1.54
N GLU A 28 5.72 10.15 -1.00
CA GLU A 28 6.38 11.20 -1.81
C GLU A 28 7.40 10.61 -2.81
N LYS A 29 8.02 9.47 -2.47
CA LYS A 29 8.99 8.77 -3.33
C LYS A 29 8.36 8.20 -4.59
N LEU A 30 7.04 8.03 -4.61
CA LEU A 30 6.29 7.52 -5.74
C LEU A 30 5.54 8.63 -6.51
N ALA A 31 5.72 9.90 -6.13
CA ALA A 31 5.01 11.03 -6.75
C ALA A 31 5.19 11.08 -8.28
N GLY A 32 6.34 10.65 -8.80
CA GLY A 32 6.60 10.59 -10.24
C GLY A 32 5.76 9.57 -11.02
N PHE A 33 5.17 8.58 -10.35
CA PHE A 33 4.27 7.59 -10.95
C PHE A 33 2.80 8.02 -10.87
N LYS A 34 2.49 9.03 -10.07
CA LYS A 34 1.12 9.48 -9.81
C LYS A 34 0.58 10.29 -10.98
N THR A 35 -0.54 9.86 -11.54
CA THR A 35 -1.34 10.63 -12.52
C THR A 35 -2.81 10.55 -12.14
N ASP A 36 -3.60 11.58 -12.43
CA ASP A 36 -5.03 11.61 -12.08
C ASP A 36 -5.77 10.41 -12.68
N PHE A 37 -5.47 10.06 -13.93
CA PHE A 37 -6.03 8.89 -14.59
C PHE A 37 -5.72 7.59 -13.84
N LEU A 38 -4.47 7.37 -13.44
CA LEU A 38 -4.08 6.16 -12.70
C LEU A 38 -4.78 6.09 -11.33
N MET A 39 -4.89 7.22 -10.63
CA MET A 39 -5.54 7.26 -9.32
C MET A 39 -7.03 6.91 -9.42
N GLU A 40 -7.74 7.49 -10.38
CA GLU A 40 -9.15 7.18 -10.61
C GLU A 40 -9.36 5.73 -11.10
N LEU A 41 -8.45 5.22 -11.94
CA LEU A 41 -8.48 3.82 -12.36
C LEU A 41 -8.33 2.87 -11.16
N LEU A 42 -7.36 3.11 -10.27
CA LEU A 42 -7.14 2.27 -9.09
C LEU A 42 -8.34 2.32 -8.14
N LYS A 43 -8.91 3.51 -7.88
CA LYS A 43 -10.15 3.65 -7.10
C LYS A 43 -11.28 2.83 -7.72
N GLY A 44 -11.54 3.04 -9.01
CA GLY A 44 -12.63 2.37 -9.73
C GLY A 44 -12.47 0.85 -9.71
N LEU A 45 -11.27 0.34 -9.96
CA LEU A 45 -10.96 -1.08 -9.87
C LEU A 45 -11.20 -1.64 -8.48
N HIS A 46 -10.75 -0.94 -7.43
CA HIS A 46 -10.99 -1.36 -6.05
C HIS A 46 -12.49 -1.45 -5.74
N PHE A 47 -13.28 -0.42 -6.11
CA PHE A 47 -14.74 -0.43 -5.92
C PHE A 47 -15.43 -1.58 -6.65
N ILE A 48 -15.09 -1.81 -7.92
CA ILE A 48 -15.69 -2.89 -8.73
C ILE A 48 -15.37 -4.25 -8.11
N ILE A 49 -14.10 -4.50 -7.78
CA ILE A 49 -13.65 -5.76 -7.20
C ILE A 49 -14.30 -5.99 -5.82
N PHE A 50 -14.25 -5.00 -4.94
CA PHE A 50 -14.81 -5.11 -3.60
C PHE A 50 -16.32 -5.36 -3.64
N THR A 51 -17.03 -4.67 -4.54
CA THR A 51 -18.46 -4.86 -4.80
C THR A 51 -18.74 -6.27 -5.30
N ALA A 52 -18.02 -6.75 -6.31
CA ALA A 52 -18.20 -8.08 -6.88
C ALA A 52 -17.99 -9.19 -5.83
N LEU A 53 -16.94 -9.07 -5.00
CA LEU A 53 -16.68 -10.00 -3.90
C LEU A 53 -17.78 -9.94 -2.84
N SER A 54 -18.26 -8.74 -2.50
CA SER A 54 -19.30 -8.51 -1.49
C SER A 54 -20.66 -9.09 -1.90
N LEU A 55 -21.04 -8.97 -3.18
CA LEU A 55 -22.28 -9.54 -3.70
C LEU A 55 -22.25 -11.07 -3.80
N ASN A 56 -21.05 -11.63 -4.02
CA ASN A 56 -20.85 -13.08 -4.09
C ASN A 56 -20.74 -13.71 -2.68
N GLU A 57 -20.03 -13.06 -1.76
CA GLU A 57 -19.84 -13.49 -0.37
C GLU A 57 -20.14 -12.33 0.60
N PRO A 58 -21.40 -12.14 1.03
CA PRO A 58 -21.79 -11.05 1.93
C PRO A 58 -21.02 -10.96 3.24
N LEU A 59 -20.55 -12.10 3.77
CA LEU A 59 -19.80 -12.12 5.02
C LEU A 59 -18.40 -11.51 4.85
N PHE A 60 -17.82 -11.55 3.64
CA PHE A 60 -16.60 -10.80 3.30
C PHE A 60 -16.82 -9.30 3.46
N PHE A 61 -17.95 -8.77 2.97
CA PHE A 61 -18.32 -7.37 3.14
C PHE A 61 -18.41 -6.98 4.61
N ILE A 62 -19.21 -7.72 5.38
CA ILE A 62 -19.46 -7.42 6.80
C ILE A 62 -18.15 -7.36 7.58
N ILE A 63 -17.27 -8.36 7.39
CA ILE A 63 -16.00 -8.43 8.10
C ILE A 63 -15.07 -7.28 7.72
N ASN A 64 -14.90 -7.01 6.42
CA ASN A 64 -14.01 -5.93 5.98
C ASN A 64 -14.55 -4.55 6.36
N TYR A 65 -15.86 -4.34 6.25
CA TYR A 65 -16.48 -3.10 6.69
C TYR A 65 -16.31 -2.90 8.20
N ALA A 66 -16.57 -3.92 9.01
CA ALA A 66 -16.36 -3.86 10.45
C ALA A 66 -14.89 -3.59 10.82
N ALA A 67 -13.94 -4.24 10.14
CA ALA A 67 -12.51 -4.01 10.35
C ALA A 67 -12.12 -2.56 10.05
N ASN A 68 -12.55 -2.01 8.91
CA ASN A 68 -12.31 -0.61 8.54
C ASN A 68 -12.98 0.37 9.51
N PHE A 69 -14.22 0.09 9.90
CA PHE A 69 -14.93 0.89 10.90
C PHE A 69 -14.19 0.91 12.24
N ILE A 70 -13.72 -0.23 12.75
CA ILE A 70 -12.90 -0.29 13.97
C ILE A 70 -11.60 0.49 13.79
N GLN A 71 -10.92 0.33 12.65
CA GLN A 71 -9.67 1.02 12.35
C GLN A 71 -9.82 2.55 12.28
N SER A 72 -11.01 3.04 11.92
CA SER A 72 -11.32 4.48 11.93
C SER A 72 -11.19 5.12 13.31
N PHE A 73 -11.38 4.34 14.38
CA PHE A 73 -11.17 4.82 15.75
C PHE A 73 -9.71 4.79 16.18
N THR A 74 -8.90 3.87 15.64
CA THR A 74 -7.50 3.69 16.04
C THR A 74 -6.52 4.53 15.23
N SER A 75 -6.85 4.87 13.98
CA SER A 75 -5.98 5.63 13.07
C SER A 75 -6.65 6.91 12.55
N LYS A 76 -7.04 7.81 13.46
CA LYS A 76 -7.84 9.01 13.11
C LYS A 76 -7.23 9.84 11.98
N GLU A 77 -5.90 10.01 11.97
CA GLU A 77 -5.20 10.81 10.94
C GLU A 77 -5.38 10.25 9.53
N ALA A 78 -5.35 8.92 9.37
CA ALA A 78 -5.60 8.28 8.08
C ALA A 78 -7.05 8.47 7.62
N TRP A 79 -8.01 8.37 8.54
CA TRP A 79 -9.45 8.43 8.23
C TRP A 79 -10.01 9.86 8.11
N TYR A 80 -9.23 10.89 8.45
CA TYR A 80 -9.57 12.28 8.12
C TYR A 80 -9.41 12.60 6.63
N LYS A 81 -8.64 11.79 5.89
CA LYS A 81 -8.44 12.01 4.46
C LYS A 81 -9.74 11.76 3.69
N PRO A 82 -10.04 12.57 2.65
CA PRO A 82 -11.32 12.49 1.94
C PRO A 82 -11.62 11.12 1.33
N TYR A 83 -10.60 10.40 0.86
CA TYR A 83 -10.79 9.10 0.21
C TYR A 83 -11.22 8.03 1.21
N GLU A 84 -10.48 7.87 2.30
CA GLU A 84 -10.71 6.91 3.38
C GLU A 84 -12.08 7.18 4.00
N ASN A 85 -12.39 8.45 4.29
CA ASN A 85 -13.71 8.81 4.78
C ASN A 85 -14.82 8.48 3.78
N SER A 86 -14.60 8.71 2.48
CA SER A 86 -15.58 8.34 1.44
C SER A 86 -15.81 6.83 1.33
N LEU A 87 -14.81 5.99 1.64
CA LEU A 87 -14.94 4.53 1.63
C LEU A 87 -15.95 4.07 2.69
N LEU A 88 -15.95 4.63 3.91
CA LEU A 88 -16.93 4.27 4.95
C LEU A 88 -18.36 4.48 4.47
N TYR A 89 -18.65 5.64 3.90
CA TYR A 89 -20.01 5.94 3.44
C TYR A 89 -20.37 5.18 2.17
N SER A 90 -19.46 5.10 1.20
CA SER A 90 -19.73 4.43 -0.08
C SER A 90 -19.95 2.92 0.11
N PHE A 91 -19.17 2.28 0.98
CA PHE A 91 -19.37 0.88 1.33
C PHE A 91 -20.59 0.65 2.23
N LEU A 92 -20.98 1.63 3.04
CA LEU A 92 -22.25 1.55 3.76
C LEU A 92 -23.45 1.45 2.78
N PHE A 93 -23.44 2.25 1.70
CA PHE A 93 -24.45 2.14 0.64
C PHE A 93 -24.41 0.80 -0.09
N LEU A 94 -23.22 0.23 -0.30
CA LEU A 94 -23.09 -1.14 -0.85
C LEU A 94 -23.82 -2.16 0.03
N GLY A 95 -23.85 -1.98 1.35
CA GLY A 95 -24.60 -2.83 2.27
C GLY A 95 -26.09 -2.95 1.92
N LEU A 96 -26.70 -1.91 1.32
CA LEU A 96 -28.10 -1.96 0.89
C LEU A 96 -28.33 -2.91 -0.31
N LEU A 97 -27.28 -3.21 -1.08
CA LEU A 97 -27.33 -4.07 -2.26
C LEU A 97 -26.93 -5.52 -1.96
N VAL A 98 -26.36 -5.77 -0.78
CA VAL A 98 -25.89 -7.09 -0.37
C VAL A 98 -27.07 -7.99 -0.03
N ASP A 99 -27.10 -9.18 -0.64
CA ASP A 99 -28.09 -10.20 -0.32
C ASP A 99 -27.68 -11.00 0.93
N TYR A 100 -28.15 -10.54 2.09
CA TYR A 100 -27.86 -11.13 3.39
C TYR A 100 -28.34 -12.59 3.54
N THR A 101 -29.24 -13.08 2.68
CA THR A 101 -29.71 -14.46 2.74
C THR A 101 -28.62 -15.46 2.33
N LYS A 102 -27.56 -14.99 1.63
CA LYS A 102 -26.41 -15.81 1.23
C LYS A 102 -25.36 -15.98 2.33
N ILE A 103 -25.54 -15.36 3.50
CA ILE A 103 -24.60 -15.48 4.61
C ILE A 103 -24.59 -16.92 5.12
N LYS A 104 -23.40 -17.52 5.13
CA LYS A 104 -23.15 -18.84 5.70
C LYS A 104 -22.25 -18.68 6.93
N PRO A 105 -22.64 -19.24 8.10
CA PRO A 105 -21.78 -19.20 9.27
C PRO A 105 -20.50 -20.01 9.02
N PHE A 106 -19.44 -19.68 9.76
CA PHE A 106 -18.23 -20.50 9.76
C PHE A 106 -18.53 -21.86 10.37
N GLY A 107 -18.10 -22.91 9.69
CA GLY A 107 -18.41 -24.29 10.05
C GLY A 107 -17.42 -24.88 11.06
N ARG A 108 -16.26 -24.25 11.28
CA ARG A 108 -15.19 -24.82 12.12
C ARG A 108 -14.60 -23.77 13.06
N ILE A 109 -14.29 -24.19 14.30
CA ILE A 109 -13.69 -23.30 15.31
C ILE A 109 -12.39 -22.63 14.83
N LYS A 110 -11.57 -23.34 14.05
CA LYS A 110 -10.33 -22.82 13.48
C LYS A 110 -10.54 -21.58 12.60
N GLU A 111 -11.69 -21.46 11.94
CA GLU A 111 -12.02 -20.30 11.10
C GLU A 111 -12.19 -19.03 11.93
N TYR A 112 -12.85 -19.15 13.08
CA TYR A 112 -12.97 -18.04 14.03
C TYR A 112 -11.61 -17.61 14.58
N VAL A 113 -10.72 -18.56 14.88
CA VAL A 113 -9.34 -18.26 15.31
C VAL A 113 -8.61 -17.44 14.24
N PHE A 114 -8.66 -17.87 12.98
CA PHE A 114 -8.05 -17.13 11.88
C PHE A 114 -8.65 -15.73 11.69
N LEU A 115 -9.96 -15.59 11.83
CA LEU A 115 -10.62 -14.29 11.75
C LEU A 115 -10.17 -13.34 12.88
N ILE A 116 -10.07 -13.84 14.11
CA ILE A 116 -9.59 -13.05 15.25
C ILE A 116 -8.15 -12.60 15.01
N LEU A 117 -7.28 -13.50 14.55
CA LEU A 117 -5.89 -13.16 14.22
C LEU A 117 -5.81 -12.11 13.10
N PHE A 118 -6.68 -12.19 12.10
CA PHE A 118 -6.78 -11.16 11.05
C PHE A 118 -7.17 -9.80 11.65
N LEU A 119 -8.24 -9.73 12.44
CA LEU A 119 -8.69 -8.48 13.07
C LEU A 119 -7.65 -7.89 14.02
N LEU A 120 -6.95 -8.74 14.79
CA LEU A 120 -5.86 -8.31 15.66
C LEU A 120 -4.67 -7.77 14.86
N SER A 121 -4.25 -8.44 13.80
CA SER A 121 -3.13 -7.94 12.98
C SER A 121 -3.46 -6.60 12.32
N PHE A 122 -4.70 -6.41 11.86
CA PHE A 122 -5.18 -5.16 11.27
C PHE A 122 -5.24 -4.00 12.26
N THR A 123 -5.56 -4.27 13.53
CA THR A 123 -5.71 -3.25 14.58
C THR A 123 -4.42 -2.97 15.36
N LEU A 124 -3.58 -3.98 15.59
CA LEU A 124 -2.36 -3.85 16.38
C LEU A 124 -1.18 -3.29 15.58
N GLU A 125 -1.13 -3.50 14.27
CA GLU A 125 -0.04 -2.98 13.44
C GLU A 125 0.20 -1.47 13.65
N PRO A 126 -0.81 -0.57 13.50
CA PRO A 126 -0.60 0.86 13.69
C PRO A 126 -0.23 1.25 15.13
N LEU A 127 -0.53 0.41 16.12
CA LEU A 127 -0.17 0.66 17.53
C LEU A 127 1.28 0.30 17.83
N ILE A 128 1.84 -0.69 17.14
CA ILE A 128 3.20 -1.20 17.38
C ILE A 128 4.22 -0.52 16.46
N ILE A 129 3.84 -0.25 15.22
CA ILE A 129 4.75 0.28 14.18
C ILE A 129 4.31 1.70 13.82
N SER A 130 4.95 2.68 14.43
CA SER A 130 4.65 4.11 14.20
C SER A 130 5.29 4.67 12.93
N SER A 131 6.39 4.07 12.45
CA SER A 131 7.07 4.53 11.24
C SER A 131 6.49 3.85 10.00
N GLU A 132 6.01 4.68 9.06
CA GLU A 132 5.46 4.24 7.78
C GLU A 132 6.48 3.46 6.96
N TYR A 133 7.75 3.91 6.96
CA TYR A 133 8.85 3.27 6.24
C TYR A 133 9.93 2.76 7.18
N SER A 134 9.83 1.49 7.58
CA SER A 134 10.81 0.81 8.43
C SER A 134 11.06 -0.64 8.02
N LEU A 135 12.23 -1.16 8.38
CA LEU A 135 12.58 -2.58 8.21
C LEU A 135 11.62 -3.49 9.01
N LEU A 136 11.18 -3.04 10.19
CA LEU A 136 10.22 -3.76 11.00
C LEU A 136 8.88 -3.94 10.27
N LYS A 137 8.37 -2.88 9.60
CA LYS A 137 7.17 -2.97 8.76
C LYS A 137 7.39 -3.88 7.56
N LEU A 138 8.57 -3.85 6.92
CA LEU A 138 8.88 -4.78 5.83
C LEU A 138 8.83 -6.25 6.32
N ILE A 139 9.47 -6.55 7.45
CA ILE A 139 9.49 -7.90 8.03
C ILE A 139 8.06 -8.33 8.40
N SER A 140 7.26 -7.46 9.00
CA SER A 140 5.88 -7.79 9.36
C SER A 140 5.02 -8.10 8.12
N ARG A 141 5.17 -7.33 7.03
CA ARG A 141 4.48 -7.59 5.76
C ARG A 141 4.92 -8.91 5.12
N LEU A 142 6.21 -9.23 5.14
CA LEU A 142 6.73 -10.51 4.62
C LEU A 142 6.22 -11.70 5.47
N TYR A 143 6.16 -11.54 6.78
CA TYR A 143 5.58 -12.55 7.68
C TYR A 143 4.08 -12.76 7.39
N LEU A 144 3.29 -11.69 7.28
CA LEU A 144 1.87 -11.77 6.96
C LEU A 144 1.62 -12.34 5.55
N LEU A 145 2.49 -12.03 4.59
CA LEU A 145 2.47 -12.64 3.26
C LEU A 145 2.72 -14.15 3.34
N ALA A 146 3.74 -14.58 4.10
CA ALA A 146 4.01 -15.99 4.32
C ALA A 146 2.84 -16.70 5.02
N CYS A 147 2.22 -16.06 6.02
CA CYS A 147 1.00 -16.57 6.66
C CYS A 147 -0.17 -16.68 5.66
N SER A 148 -0.33 -15.70 4.76
CA SER A 148 -1.37 -15.71 3.73
C SER A 148 -1.14 -16.85 2.73
N ILE A 149 0.12 -17.08 2.32
CA ILE A 149 0.53 -18.21 1.48
C ILE A 149 0.31 -19.55 2.19
N TYR A 150 0.65 -19.64 3.48
CA TYR A 150 0.38 -20.84 4.28
C TYR A 150 -1.12 -21.11 4.37
N CYS A 151 -1.92 -20.05 4.53
CA CYS A 151 -3.37 -20.16 4.47
C CYS A 151 -3.79 -20.73 3.11
N LEU A 152 -3.13 -20.39 1.97
CA LEU A 152 -3.37 -20.98 0.64
C LEU A 152 -3.36 -22.52 0.64
N TYR A 153 -2.41 -23.11 1.37
CA TYR A 153 -2.27 -24.56 1.47
C TYR A 153 -3.44 -25.22 2.24
N ILE A 154 -4.00 -24.52 3.22
CA ILE A 154 -5.13 -24.99 4.04
C ILE A 154 -6.49 -24.53 3.45
N LEU A 155 -6.51 -23.59 2.50
CA LEU A 155 -7.71 -22.99 1.90
C LEU A 155 -8.76 -23.98 1.42
N PRO A 156 -8.43 -25.15 0.82
CA PRO A 156 -9.47 -26.08 0.36
C PRO A 156 -10.41 -26.53 1.48
N GLN A 157 -9.99 -26.36 2.73
CA GLN A 157 -10.72 -26.71 3.94
C GLN A 157 -11.41 -25.52 4.63
N MET A 158 -11.33 -24.31 4.06
CA MET A 158 -11.85 -23.06 4.64
C MET A 158 -13.04 -22.53 3.85
N SER A 159 -13.91 -21.77 4.51
CA SER A 159 -14.99 -21.01 3.88
C SER A 159 -14.46 -20.02 2.84
N ASN A 160 -15.21 -19.82 1.76
CA ASN A 160 -14.87 -18.86 0.71
C ASN A 160 -14.60 -17.45 1.24
N THR A 161 -15.39 -17.01 2.23
CA THR A 161 -15.19 -15.73 2.90
C THR A 161 -13.77 -15.58 3.45
N LEU A 162 -13.28 -16.52 4.26
CA LEU A 162 -11.89 -16.48 4.75
C LEU A 162 -10.89 -16.59 3.62
N ARG A 163 -11.18 -17.43 2.61
CA ARG A 163 -10.30 -17.55 1.45
C ARG A 163 -10.10 -16.21 0.76
N TYR A 164 -11.17 -15.45 0.55
CA TYR A 164 -11.10 -14.12 -0.06
C TYR A 164 -10.37 -13.12 0.83
N ILE A 165 -10.64 -13.10 2.14
CA ILE A 165 -9.95 -12.20 3.09
C ILE A 165 -8.43 -12.45 3.07
N PHE A 166 -7.98 -13.70 3.22
CA PHE A 166 -6.54 -13.99 3.27
C PHE A 166 -5.85 -13.77 1.93
N ILE A 167 -6.51 -14.05 0.81
CA ILE A 167 -5.94 -13.79 -0.52
C ILE A 167 -5.86 -12.29 -0.79
N TYR A 168 -6.89 -11.53 -0.42
CA TYR A 168 -6.88 -10.07 -0.47
C TYR A 168 -5.73 -9.52 0.37
N MET A 169 -5.57 -9.98 1.60
CA MET A 169 -4.46 -9.59 2.47
C MET A 169 -3.11 -10.00 1.87
N GLY A 170 -3.00 -11.16 1.23
CA GLY A 170 -1.80 -11.59 0.51
C GLY A 170 -1.42 -10.62 -0.61
N GLY A 171 -2.39 -10.19 -1.42
CA GLY A 171 -2.18 -9.17 -2.45
C GLY A 171 -1.71 -7.84 -1.86
N TYR A 172 -2.37 -7.39 -0.79
CA TYR A 172 -2.01 -6.19 -0.05
C TYR A 172 -0.58 -6.24 0.49
N CYS A 173 -0.22 -7.33 1.20
CA CYS A 173 1.10 -7.48 1.80
C CYS A 173 2.20 -7.59 0.75
N LEU A 174 1.94 -8.24 -0.40
CA LEU A 174 2.89 -8.31 -1.50
C LEU A 174 3.17 -6.92 -2.08
N ALA A 175 2.12 -6.17 -2.43
CA ALA A 175 2.24 -4.81 -2.94
C ALA A 175 2.97 -3.91 -1.94
N SER A 176 2.58 -3.98 -0.65
CA SER A 176 3.22 -3.25 0.43
C SER A 176 4.70 -3.60 0.56
N ALA A 177 5.08 -4.89 0.51
CA ALA A 177 6.48 -5.30 0.63
C ALA A 177 7.33 -4.77 -0.54
N ILE A 178 6.79 -4.77 -1.77
CA ILE A 178 7.46 -4.22 -2.95
C ILE A 178 7.74 -2.72 -2.76
N VAL A 179 6.72 -1.94 -2.40
CA VAL A 179 6.86 -0.49 -2.20
C VAL A 179 7.79 -0.17 -1.03
N GLN A 180 7.69 -0.94 0.05
CA GLN A 180 8.54 -0.79 1.22
C GLN A 180 10.00 -1.05 0.87
N TYR A 181 10.28 -2.11 0.12
CA TYR A 181 11.63 -2.42 -0.37
C TYR A 181 12.17 -1.30 -1.27
N TYR A 182 11.38 -0.84 -2.25
CA TYR A 182 11.76 0.28 -3.11
C TYR A 182 12.09 1.55 -2.31
N SER A 183 11.24 1.87 -1.35
CA SER A 183 11.36 3.07 -0.53
C SER A 183 12.57 3.02 0.41
N LEU A 184 12.92 1.84 0.93
CA LEU A 184 14.04 1.66 1.86
C LEU A 184 15.39 1.56 1.15
N PHE A 185 15.47 0.83 0.04
CA PHE A 185 16.78 0.46 -0.52
C PHE A 185 17.10 1.20 -1.82
N ILE A 186 16.13 1.41 -2.70
CA ILE A 186 16.40 1.94 -4.05
C ILE A 186 16.54 3.46 -4.01
N HIS A 187 15.66 4.17 -3.28
CA HIS A 187 15.71 5.63 -3.25
C HIS A 187 16.86 6.21 -2.38
N ILE A 188 17.42 5.43 -1.45
CA ILE A 188 18.58 5.87 -0.66
C ILE A 188 19.83 5.97 -1.55
N ASP A 189 19.97 5.09 -2.55
CA ASP A 189 21.10 5.09 -3.48
C ASP A 189 21.10 6.32 -4.42
N ASP A 190 19.95 6.87 -4.79
CA ASP A 190 19.89 8.07 -5.62
C ASP A 190 20.22 9.35 -4.85
N LYS A 191 19.82 9.46 -3.58
CA LYS A 191 20.22 10.60 -2.73
C LYS A 191 21.72 10.57 -2.38
N SER A 192 22.30 9.39 -2.15
CA SER A 192 23.73 9.27 -1.86
C SER A 192 24.60 9.65 -3.08
N LYS A 193 24.21 9.22 -4.29
CA LYS A 193 24.89 9.59 -5.55
C LYS A 193 24.77 11.07 -5.89
N ASN A 194 23.59 11.68 -5.67
CA ASN A 194 23.40 13.11 -5.93
C ASN A 194 24.16 14.00 -4.94
N THR A 195 24.22 13.61 -3.66
CA THR A 195 24.97 14.35 -2.63
C THR A 195 26.48 14.33 -2.92
N ILE A 196 27.03 13.19 -3.33
CA ILE A 196 28.46 13.08 -3.70
C ILE A 196 28.75 13.95 -4.94
N THR A 197 27.85 13.95 -5.92
CA THR A 197 28.02 14.75 -7.15
C THR A 197 27.95 16.24 -6.86
N GLU A 198 27.02 16.73 -6.04
CA GLU A 198 26.95 18.15 -5.67
C GLU A 198 28.15 18.61 -4.81
N THR A 199 28.56 17.79 -3.84
CA THR A 199 29.69 18.09 -2.94
C THR A 199 31.02 18.17 -3.70
N ILE A 200 31.19 17.38 -4.78
CA ILE A 200 32.40 17.39 -5.62
C ILE A 200 32.33 18.46 -6.71
N THR A 201 31.15 18.70 -7.31
CA THR A 201 31.04 19.55 -8.51
C THR A 201 30.98 21.05 -8.17
N GLU A 202 30.40 21.43 -7.02
CA GLU A 202 30.37 22.82 -6.56
C GLU A 202 31.77 23.45 -6.33
N PRO A 203 32.69 22.83 -5.57
CA PRO A 203 34.02 23.39 -5.36
C PRO A 203 34.83 23.47 -6.66
N ILE A 204 34.68 22.48 -7.56
CA ILE A 204 35.37 22.46 -8.86
C ILE A 204 34.85 23.58 -9.80
N LYS A 205 33.55 23.84 -9.82
CA LYS A 205 32.97 24.98 -10.56
C LYS A 205 33.45 26.32 -9.98
N LYS A 206 33.38 26.49 -8.65
CA LYS A 206 33.84 27.70 -7.95
C LYS A 206 35.34 27.97 -8.19
N GLU A 207 36.16 26.93 -8.26
CA GLU A 207 37.60 27.08 -8.56
C GLU A 207 37.87 27.46 -10.03
N LYS A 208 37.16 26.83 -10.98
CA LYS A 208 37.26 27.19 -12.41
C LYS A 208 36.86 28.65 -12.68
N ASP A 209 35.81 29.14 -12.02
CA ASP A 209 35.38 30.53 -12.17
C ASP A 209 36.35 31.52 -11.52
N ARG A 210 36.95 31.17 -10.37
CA ARG A 210 38.04 31.96 -9.76
C ARG A 210 39.26 32.04 -10.67
N LYS A 211 39.67 30.92 -11.29
CA LYS A 211 40.78 30.89 -12.26
C LYS A 211 40.48 31.75 -13.50
N LYS A 212 39.27 31.67 -14.06
CA LYS A 212 38.84 32.54 -15.17
C LYS A 212 38.85 34.02 -14.83
N LYS A 213 38.37 34.42 -13.64
CA LYS A 213 38.42 35.82 -13.17
C LYS A 213 39.86 36.33 -13.02
N ARG A 214 40.76 35.52 -12.44
CA ARG A 214 42.20 35.87 -12.31
C ARG A 214 42.87 36.06 -13.67
N LEU A 215 42.57 35.19 -14.64
CA LEU A 215 43.09 35.28 -16.02
C LEU A 215 42.59 36.53 -16.76
N LYS A 216 41.31 36.90 -16.62
CA LYS A 216 40.78 38.14 -17.19
C LYS A 216 41.45 39.38 -16.60
N LYS A 217 41.67 39.41 -15.27
CA LYS A 217 42.31 40.55 -14.60
C LYS A 217 43.75 40.77 -15.09
N ARG A 218 44.55 39.69 -15.21
CA ARG A 218 45.91 39.75 -15.77
C ARG A 218 45.96 40.22 -17.24
N LYS A 219 44.96 39.87 -18.06
CA LYS A 219 44.88 40.34 -19.45
C LYS A 219 44.54 41.83 -19.56
N ILE A 220 43.84 42.40 -18.57
CA ILE A 220 43.49 43.82 -18.53
C ILE A 220 44.68 44.65 -18.07
N GLU A 221 45.44 44.18 -17.08
CA GLU A 221 46.67 44.85 -16.59
C GLU A 221 47.74 44.93 -17.70
N LYS A 222 47.98 43.83 -18.44
CA LYS A 222 48.92 43.81 -19.59
C LYS A 222 48.52 44.68 -20.80
N LYS A 223 47.31 45.26 -20.82
CA LYS A 223 46.88 46.17 -21.89
C LYS A 223 47.04 47.65 -21.52
N LYS A 224 47.44 47.93 -20.28
CA LYS A 224 47.64 49.29 -19.76
C LYS A 224 49.12 49.71 -19.70
N ASP A 225 50.02 48.75 -19.89
CA ASP A 225 51.45 48.96 -20.13
C ASP A 225 51.73 48.85 -21.64
#